data_AF-A0A2X2VRX9-F1
#
_entry.id   AF-A0A2X2VRX9-F1
#
_cell.length_a   1.000
_cell.length_b   1.000
_cell.length_c   1.000
_cell.angle_alpha   90.00
_cell.angle_beta   90.00
_cell.angle_gamma   90.00
#
_symmetry.space_group_name_H-M   'P 1'
#
loop_
_entity.id
_entity.type
_entity.pdbx_description
1 polymer ?
#
loop_
_entity_poly.entity_id
_entity_poly.type
_entity_poly.pdbx_seq_one_letter_code
_entity_poly.pdbx_strand_id
1 'polypeptide(L)'
;MGAFLKDLNDKGTTIILTTHYLEEAEMLCRNIGIIQHGALVENTSMKNLLSKLKSETFILDLAAKSPLPRLEGYQYRLVDTSTLEVEVLRETGHQ
;
A
#
# COMPACT_ATOMS: atom_id res chain seq x y z
N MET A 1 5.58 8.37 -21.54
CA MET A 1 4.40 7.50 -21.80
C MET A 1 3.10 8.12 -21.28
N GLY A 2 3.02 8.53 -20.01
CA GLY A 2 1.76 9.02 -19.41
C GLY A 2 1.11 10.26 -20.01
N ALA A 3 1.90 11.18 -20.60
CA ALA A 3 1.36 12.41 -21.21
C ALA A 3 0.40 12.12 -22.38
N PHE A 4 0.64 11.06 -23.16
CA PHE A 4 -0.20 10.69 -24.30
C PHE A 4 -1.57 10.14 -23.86
N LEU A 5 -1.59 9.29 -22.83
CA LEU A 5 -2.84 8.77 -22.26
C LEU A 5 -3.67 9.89 -21.62
N LYS A 6 -3.01 10.88 -21.01
CA LYS A 6 -3.67 12.03 -20.41
C LYS A 6 -4.31 12.95 -21.46
N ASP A 7 -3.63 13.17 -22.59
CA ASP A 7 -4.18 13.92 -23.74
C ASP A 7 -5.39 13.22 -24.36
N LEU A 8 -5.37 11.89 -24.49
CA LEU A 8 -6.52 11.12 -24.97
C LEU A 8 -7.71 11.19 -24.00
N ASN A 9 -7.45 11.17 -22.71
CA ASN A 9 -8.48 11.36 -21.70
C ASN A 9 -9.10 12.77 -21.77
N ASP A 10 -8.27 13.80 -21.96
CA ASP A 10 -8.69 15.19 -22.14
C ASP A 10 -9.60 15.38 -23.38
N LYS A 11 -9.35 14.61 -24.42
CA LYS A 11 -10.20 14.51 -25.62
C LYS A 11 -11.52 13.77 -25.41
N GLY A 12 -11.85 13.36 -24.17
CA GLY A 12 -13.08 12.67 -23.81
C GLY A 12 -13.07 11.16 -24.06
N THR A 13 -11.90 10.57 -24.34
CA THR A 13 -11.78 9.12 -24.54
C THR A 13 -11.75 8.42 -23.19
N THR A 14 -12.63 7.44 -22.99
CA THR A 14 -12.58 6.57 -21.80
C THR A 14 -11.46 5.54 -21.98
N ILE A 15 -10.51 5.50 -21.05
CA ILE A 15 -9.34 4.63 -21.10
C ILE A 15 -9.41 3.68 -19.90
N ILE A 16 -9.28 2.38 -20.17
CA ILE A 16 -9.15 1.34 -19.14
C ILE A 16 -7.70 0.87 -19.18
N LEU A 17 -6.99 1.07 -18.07
CA LEU A 17 -5.61 0.63 -17.89
C LEU A 17 -5.59 -0.53 -16.90
N THR A 18 -4.97 -1.64 -17.28
CA THR A 18 -4.67 -2.76 -16.39
C THR A 18 -3.16 -2.85 -16.20
N THR A 19 -2.69 -2.63 -14.98
CA THR A 19 -1.29 -2.79 -14.59
C THR A 19 -1.23 -3.52 -13.26
N HIS A 20 -0.15 -4.24 -13.02
CA HIS A 20 0.17 -4.79 -11.71
C HIS A 20 1.02 -3.82 -10.87
N TYR A 21 1.44 -2.69 -11.43
CA TYR A 21 2.14 -1.62 -10.73
C TYR A 21 1.17 -0.52 -10.31
N LEU A 22 0.93 -0.42 -9.00
CA LEU A 22 0.02 0.58 -8.45
C LEU A 22 0.48 2.02 -8.74
N GLU A 23 1.79 2.26 -8.80
CA GLU A 23 2.40 3.57 -9.00
C GLU A 23 2.00 4.19 -10.36
N GLU A 24 1.95 3.38 -11.42
CA GLU A 24 1.50 3.83 -12.74
C GLU A 24 0.00 4.17 -12.75
N ALA A 25 -0.81 3.38 -12.03
CA ALA A 25 -2.24 3.63 -11.88
C ALA A 25 -2.50 4.92 -11.07
N GLU A 26 -1.66 5.22 -10.07
CA GLU A 26 -1.73 6.48 -9.31
C GLU A 26 -1.53 7.71 -10.21
N MET A 27 -0.53 7.67 -11.09
CA MET A 27 -0.21 8.81 -11.94
C MET A 27 -1.27 9.09 -13.01
N LEU A 28 -2.01 8.06 -13.45
CA LEU A 28 -2.86 8.11 -14.64
C LEU A 28 -4.37 8.03 -14.35
N CYS A 29 -4.78 7.44 -13.22
CA CYS A 29 -6.18 7.12 -12.96
C CYS A 29 -6.72 7.83 -11.69
N ARG A 30 -7.99 8.27 -11.75
CA ARG A 30 -8.70 8.82 -10.57
C ARG A 30 -9.34 7.74 -9.70
N ASN A 31 -9.80 6.67 -10.35
CA ASN A 31 -10.47 5.52 -9.74
C ASN A 31 -9.68 4.25 -10.05
N ILE A 32 -9.66 3.33 -9.10
CA ILE A 32 -8.98 2.05 -9.20
C ILE A 32 -9.92 0.93 -8.77
N GLY A 33 -9.88 -0.16 -9.53
CA GLY A 33 -10.52 -1.41 -9.19
C GLY A 33 -9.46 -2.50 -9.02
N ILE A 34 -9.50 -3.25 -7.92
CA ILE A 34 -8.64 -4.43 -7.73
C ILE A 34 -9.48 -5.67 -7.99
N ILE A 35 -9.00 -6.50 -8.92
CA ILE A 35 -9.62 -7.78 -9.26
C ILE A 35 -8.73 -8.88 -8.72
N GLN A 36 -9.29 -9.76 -7.90
CA GLN A 36 -8.61 -10.93 -7.36
C GLN A 36 -9.49 -12.16 -7.62
N HIS A 37 -8.90 -13.23 -8.18
CA HIS A 37 -9.62 -14.46 -8.53
C HIS A 37 -10.90 -14.25 -9.38
N GLY A 38 -10.90 -13.24 -10.25
CA GLY A 38 -12.06 -12.93 -11.11
C GLY A 38 -13.20 -12.16 -10.41
N ALA A 39 -13.01 -11.75 -9.16
CA ALA A 39 -13.94 -10.89 -8.44
C ALA A 39 -13.34 -9.49 -8.21
N LEU A 40 -14.17 -8.45 -8.35
CA LEU A 40 -13.80 -7.08 -7.97
C LEU A 40 -13.80 -6.99 -6.44
N VAL A 41 -12.60 -7.05 -5.85
CA VAL A 41 -12.43 -7.01 -4.39
C VAL A 41 -12.40 -5.58 -3.86
N GLU A 42 -11.96 -4.62 -4.67
CA GLU A 42 -11.95 -3.21 -4.31
C GLU A 42 -12.40 -2.36 -5.50
N ASN A 43 -13.17 -1.31 -5.22
CA ASN A 43 -13.52 -0.27 -6.18
C ASN A 43 -13.56 1.06 -5.43
N THR A 44 -12.51 1.86 -5.58
CA THR A 44 -12.32 3.05 -4.76
C THR A 44 -11.52 4.12 -5.52
N SER A 45 -11.43 5.32 -4.94
CA SER A 45 -10.54 6.37 -5.46
C SER A 45 -9.10 6.10 -5.07
N MET A 46 -8.13 6.55 -5.87
CA MET A 46 -6.71 6.36 -5.53
C MET A 46 -6.34 6.89 -4.14
N LYS A 47 -6.88 8.05 -3.75
CA LYS A 47 -6.68 8.60 -2.40
C LYS A 47 -7.12 7.66 -1.28
N ASN A 48 -8.24 6.97 -1.45
CA ASN A 48 -8.76 6.04 -0.46
C ASN A 48 -7.95 4.74 -0.45
N LEU A 49 -7.55 4.24 -1.62
CA LEU A 49 -6.68 3.07 -1.68
C LEU A 49 -5.33 3.34 -1.01
N LEU A 50 -4.69 4.47 -1.31
CA LEU A 50 -3.43 4.88 -0.69
C LEU A 50 -3.59 5.10 0.82
N SER A 51 -4.75 5.59 1.26
CA SER A 51 -5.02 5.73 2.69
C SER A 51 -5.13 4.39 3.40
N LYS A 52 -5.60 3.34 2.73
CA LYS A 52 -5.57 1.96 3.26
C LYS A 52 -4.17 1.36 3.30
N LEU A 53 -3.25 1.84 2.45
CA LEU A 53 -1.85 1.40 2.36
C LEU A 53 -0.91 2.20 3.30
N LYS A 54 -1.44 3.04 4.21
CA LYS A 54 -0.66 3.87 5.14
C LYS A 54 -0.02 3.08 6.31
N SER A 55 -0.05 1.76 6.28
CA SER A 55 0.75 0.94 7.19
C SER A 55 2.16 0.76 6.63
N GLU A 56 3.16 1.18 7.38
CA GLU A 56 4.56 0.90 7.10
C GLU A 56 4.97 -0.35 7.88
N THR A 57 5.49 -1.34 7.18
CA THR A 57 6.05 -2.54 7.81
C THR A 57 7.52 -2.31 8.12
N PHE A 58 7.86 -2.26 9.42
CA PHE A 58 9.23 -2.19 9.90
C PHE A 58 9.72 -3.58 10.26
N ILE A 59 10.90 -3.94 9.77
CA ILE A 59 11.57 -5.19 10.14
C ILE A 59 12.71 -4.86 11.08
N LEU A 60 12.60 -5.32 12.33
CA LEU A 60 13.61 -5.15 13.36
C LEU A 60 14.32 -6.49 13.58
N ASP A 61 15.65 -6.48 13.40
CA ASP A 61 16.50 -7.58 13.82
C ASP A 61 16.87 -7.40 15.30
N LEU A 62 16.49 -8.36 16.14
CA LEU A 62 16.73 -8.38 17.57
C LEU A 62 18.04 -9.10 17.85
N ALA A 63 18.93 -8.44 18.59
CA ALA A 63 20.18 -9.07 19.03
C ALA A 63 19.88 -10.29 19.93
N ALA A 64 20.66 -11.37 19.77
CA ALA A 64 20.50 -12.61 20.52
C ALA A 64 20.48 -12.35 22.05
N LYS A 65 19.41 -12.82 22.72
CA LYS A 65 19.05 -12.59 24.14
C LYS A 65 18.37 -11.26 24.49
N SER A 66 17.86 -10.52 23.51
CA SER A 66 17.04 -9.33 23.80
C SER A 66 15.62 -9.73 24.18
N PRO A 67 15.01 -9.15 25.24
CA PRO A 67 13.60 -9.36 25.52
C PRO A 67 12.77 -8.77 24.38
N LEU A 68 11.71 -9.48 23.97
CA LEU A 68 10.76 -8.97 22.97
C LEU A 68 10.20 -7.62 23.43
N PRO A 69 10.43 -6.52 22.69
CA PRO A 69 9.86 -5.23 23.06
C PRO A 69 8.34 -5.35 23.00
N ARG A 70 7.67 -5.04 24.11
CA ARG A 70 6.21 -4.91 24.13
C ARG A 70 5.86 -3.57 23.48
N LEU A 71 5.56 -3.60 22.19
CA LEU A 71 5.08 -2.42 21.48
C LEU A 71 3.58 -2.28 21.77
N GLU A 72 3.23 -1.57 22.84
CA GLU A 72 1.83 -1.27 23.15
C GLU A 72 1.25 -0.34 22.08
N GLY A 73 0.20 -0.80 21.40
CA GLY A 73 -0.48 -0.04 20.34
C GLY A 73 -0.01 -0.29 18.91
N TYR A 74 1.00 -1.14 18.70
CA TYR A 74 1.44 -1.54 17.37
C TYR A 74 1.14 -3.02 17.12
N GLN A 75 0.68 -3.34 15.91
CA GLN A 75 0.58 -4.74 15.50
C GLN A 75 1.99 -5.22 15.14
N TYR A 76 2.45 -6.28 15.80
CA TYR A 76 3.72 -6.89 15.45
C TYR A 76 3.62 -8.41 15.46
N ARG A 77 4.44 -9.04 14.62
CA ARG A 77 4.55 -10.48 14.50
C ARG A 77 6.01 -10.88 14.44
N LEU A 78 6.35 -11.93 15.16
CA LEU A 78 7.66 -12.55 15.07
C LEU A 78 7.71 -13.40 13.80
N VAL A 79 8.57 -13.03 12.85
CA VAL A 79 8.74 -13.76 11.58
C VAL A 79 9.82 -14.83 11.72
N ASP A 80 10.84 -14.58 12.55
CA ASP A 80 11.90 -15.54 12.87
C ASP A 80 12.36 -15.40 14.33
N THR A 81 13.20 -16.32 14.81
CA THR A 81 13.81 -16.35 16.14
C THR A 81 14.40 -15.02 16.64
N SER A 82 14.80 -14.15 15.72
CA SER A 82 15.30 -12.80 16.01
C SER A 82 14.65 -11.69 15.17
N THR A 83 13.72 -11.98 14.27
CA THR A 83 13.17 -10.97 13.34
C THR A 83 11.75 -10.60 13.71
N LEU A 84 11.54 -9.34 14.09
CA LEU A 84 10.24 -8.78 14.43
C LEU A 84 9.72 -7.92 13.27
N GLU A 85 8.55 -8.28 12.75
CA GLU A 85 7.81 -7.49 11.77
C GLU A 85 6.78 -6.66 12.52
N VAL A 86 6.85 -5.34 12.41
CA VAL A 86 5.96 -4.40 13.08
C VAL A 86 5.21 -3.62 12.01
N GLU A 87 3.88 -3.70 12.03
CA GLU A 87 3.02 -2.86 11.22
C GLU A 87 2.71 -1.57 11.98
N VAL A 88 3.24 -0.46 11.45
CA VAL A 88 3.09 0.88 12.02
C VAL A 88 2.16 1.69 11.12
N LEU A 89 1.02 2.13 11.67
CA LEU A 89 0.22 3.15 10.99
C LEU A 89 1.01 4.46 10.98
N ARG A 90 1.13 5.08 9.80
CA ARG A 90 1.80 6.39 9.62
C ARG A 90 1.28 7.50 10.55
N GLU A 91 0.09 7.34 11.09
CA GLU A 91 -0.55 8.28 12.00
C GLU A 91 0.05 8.24 13.43
N THR A 92 0.75 7.16 13.79
CA THR A 92 1.32 6.95 15.13
C THR A 92 2.83 7.26 15.20
N GLY A 93 3.51 7.45 14.05
CA GLY A 93 4.97 7.60 13.96
C GLY A 93 5.56 8.96 14.35
N HIS A 94 4.79 9.84 14.98
CA HIS A 94 5.25 11.15 15.46
C HIS A 94 5.09 11.28 16.98
N GLN A 95 5.77 10.44 17.77
CA GLN A 95 6.16 10.77 19.15
C GLN A 95 7.50 10.15 19.51
#